data_AF-A0A1Q4XKZ9-F1
#
_entry.id   AF-A0A1Q4XKZ9-F1
#
_cell.length_a   1.000
_cell.length_b   1.000
_cell.length_c   1.000
_cell.angle_alpha   90.00
_cell.angle_beta   90.00
_cell.angle_gamma   90.00
#
_symmetry.space_group_name_H-M   'P 1'
#
loop_
_entity.id
_entity.type
_entity.pdbx_description
1 polymer ?
#
loop_
_entity_poly.entity_id
_entity_poly.type
_entity_poly.pdbx_seq_one_letter_code
_entity_poly.pdbx_strand_id
1 'polypeptide(L)'
;MTQHAVPPLGPDTAAPPPGRRLHHVDNLRAALTVLVVLHHVAVTYGNIPVWFYTESAQDPSGGLLDLFVIVNQTYFMGLFFLLAGYFVPGAADRRGRRGLVRERLVRLGVPLLLFVLLLRPLATAHVYPAVAEAAAAEGSELPYWLFYLISFDPGPMWFVEVLLVLTLAYVMIRGLRERRARRAGLAVGPPARPADGAPLRWPWPVLGFTLGLALATFVWRYLAPAPYWPFVGLPSPGYLPQYLALFTVGVLAYRGNWLTRLPGAAGWFGAALSAAGLLALPLVTTVLGEAALTPGTWQALAQIVVETCFAVGTVLMLLVFFRRFLNRGNRLTRFLSENAFAVYFLHPLVLVGLGLALSGWEAVAIIKFAAVGAVALPACWLLAAAVRAVPGARRIL
;
A
#
# COMPACT_ATOMS: atom_id res chain seq x y z
N MET A 1 -42.08 26.41 56.31
CA MET A 1 -41.29 27.66 56.20
C MET A 1 -39.83 27.25 56.32
N THR A 2 -38.90 27.36 55.37
CA THR A 2 -38.66 28.19 54.18
C THR A 2 -37.56 27.47 53.36
N GLN A 3 -37.80 27.10 52.09
CA GLN A 3 -37.23 27.68 50.86
C GLN A 3 -35.76 27.33 50.48
N HIS A 4 -35.65 26.63 49.33
CA HIS A 4 -34.74 26.77 48.16
C HIS A 4 -33.19 26.70 48.28
N ALA A 5 -32.56 25.80 47.49
CA ALA A 5 -32.08 26.11 46.12
C ALA A 5 -31.41 24.90 45.40
N VAL A 6 -31.60 24.84 44.08
CA VAL A 6 -30.96 24.00 43.02
C VAL A 6 -30.75 24.98 41.83
N PRO A 7 -29.82 24.87 40.85
CA PRO A 7 -28.44 24.34 40.71
C PRO A 7 -27.48 25.42 40.08
N PRO A 8 -26.29 25.09 39.48
CA PRO A 8 -26.26 24.65 38.08
C PRO A 8 -25.23 23.54 37.72
N LEU A 9 -25.57 22.86 36.62
CA LEU A 9 -24.81 21.84 35.88
C LEU A 9 -23.64 22.43 35.05
N GLY A 10 -22.56 21.65 34.93
CA GLY A 10 -21.74 21.56 33.71
C GLY A 10 -20.21 21.40 33.93
N PRO A 11 -19.44 20.82 32.98
CA PRO A 11 -19.81 19.91 31.89
C PRO A 11 -19.07 18.55 31.96
N ASP A 12 -19.80 17.50 31.58
CA ASP A 12 -19.25 16.27 31.03
C ASP A 12 -18.20 16.56 29.94
N THR A 13 -16.96 16.14 30.15
CA THR A 13 -16.04 15.82 29.06
C THR A 13 -15.83 14.31 28.99
N ALA A 14 -16.94 13.55 28.92
CA ALA A 14 -16.89 12.23 28.35
C ALA A 14 -16.59 12.40 26.85
N ALA A 15 -15.37 12.07 26.44
CA ALA A 15 -15.01 11.98 25.03
C ALA A 15 -16.08 11.13 24.30
N PRO A 16 -16.52 11.54 23.11
CA PRO A 16 -17.51 10.77 22.36
C PRO A 16 -17.01 9.33 22.17
N PRO A 17 -17.89 8.31 22.21
CA PRO A 17 -17.47 6.92 22.12
C PRO A 17 -16.63 6.73 20.86
N PRO A 18 -15.43 6.12 20.97
CA PRO A 18 -14.57 5.92 19.81
C PRO A 18 -15.37 5.11 18.78
N GLY A 19 -15.51 5.66 17.57
CA GLY A 19 -16.09 4.92 16.46
C GLY A 19 -15.45 3.54 16.41
N ARG A 20 -16.30 2.50 16.48
CA ARG A 20 -15.92 1.10 16.72
C ARG A 20 -14.70 0.71 15.88
N ARG A 21 -13.56 0.47 16.54
CA ARG A 21 -12.29 0.11 15.89
C ARG A 21 -12.51 -1.08 14.95
N LEU A 22 -12.12 -0.95 13.69
CA LEU A 22 -12.29 -2.00 12.69
C LEU A 22 -11.15 -3.01 12.79
N HIS A 23 -11.27 -3.97 13.72
CA HIS A 23 -10.21 -4.96 13.99
C HIS A 23 -9.79 -5.74 12.74
N HIS A 24 -10.75 -6.12 11.88
CA HIS A 24 -10.44 -6.80 10.62
C HIS A 24 -9.57 -5.96 9.67
N VAL A 25 -9.73 -4.64 9.64
CA VAL A 25 -8.90 -3.75 8.81
C VAL A 25 -7.48 -3.65 9.36
N ASP A 26 -7.35 -3.60 10.70
CA ASP A 26 -6.03 -3.58 11.34
C ASP A 26 -5.29 -4.90 11.15
N ASN A 27 -6.00 -6.02 11.28
CA ASN A 27 -5.45 -7.36 11.05
C ASN A 27 -5.07 -7.55 9.57
N LEU A 28 -5.89 -7.07 8.64
CA LEU A 28 -5.59 -7.10 7.21
C LEU A 28 -4.37 -6.26 6.88
N ARG A 29 -4.27 -5.04 7.43
CA ARG A 29 -3.08 -4.19 7.26
C ARG A 29 -1.82 -4.89 7.75
N ALA A 30 -1.86 -5.51 8.93
CA ALA A 30 -0.72 -6.25 9.47
C ALA A 30 -0.32 -7.42 8.56
N ALA A 31 -1.29 -8.19 8.04
CA ALA A 31 -1.03 -9.27 7.10
C ALA A 31 -0.41 -8.77 5.79
N LEU A 32 -0.90 -7.65 5.26
CA LEU A 32 -0.32 -7.02 4.06
C LEU A 32 1.11 -6.51 4.33
N THR A 33 1.40 -6.02 5.54
CA THR A 33 2.77 -5.64 5.92
C THR A 33 3.70 -6.85 5.99
N VAL A 34 3.22 -8.01 6.47
CA VAL A 34 4.00 -9.27 6.37
C VAL A 34 4.29 -9.59 4.91
N LEU A 35 3.29 -9.46 4.03
CA LEU A 35 3.48 -9.66 2.59
C LEU A 35 4.46 -8.65 1.98
N VAL A 36 4.52 -7.39 2.42
CA VAL A 36 5.54 -6.42 1.98
C VAL A 36 6.94 -6.96 2.26
N VAL A 37 7.18 -7.44 3.48
CA VAL A 37 8.50 -7.94 3.87
C VAL A 37 8.86 -9.17 3.03
N LEU A 38 7.95 -10.15 2.95
CA LEU A 38 8.18 -11.36 2.15
C LEU A 38 8.35 -11.04 0.66
N HIS A 39 7.61 -10.09 0.12
CA HIS A 39 7.75 -9.64 -1.26
C HIS A 39 9.18 -9.18 -1.54
N HIS A 40 9.75 -8.32 -0.69
CA HIS A 40 11.11 -7.84 -0.90
C HIS A 40 12.18 -8.89 -0.61
N VAL A 41 11.93 -9.87 0.27
CA VAL A 41 12.81 -11.05 0.40
C VAL A 41 12.76 -11.87 -0.89
N ALA A 42 11.59 -12.05 -1.51
CA ALA A 42 11.46 -12.74 -2.79
C ALA A 42 12.12 -11.96 -3.94
N VAL A 43 12.03 -10.62 -3.97
CA VAL A 43 12.75 -9.78 -4.93
C VAL A 43 14.28 -9.88 -4.73
N THR A 44 14.74 -10.03 -3.47
CA THR A 44 16.17 -10.19 -3.16
C THR A 44 16.74 -11.48 -3.77
N TYR A 45 16.02 -12.60 -3.66
CA TYR A 45 16.51 -13.92 -4.10
C TYR A 45 15.88 -14.44 -5.39
N GLY A 46 14.98 -13.67 -6.02
CA GLY A 46 14.33 -13.98 -7.29
C GLY A 46 15.13 -13.44 -8.48
N ASN A 47 14.48 -13.25 -9.62
CA ASN A 47 15.12 -12.77 -10.86
C ASN A 47 14.68 -11.37 -11.29
N ILE A 48 13.97 -10.63 -10.43
CA ILE A 48 13.49 -9.28 -10.70
C ILE A 48 14.39 -8.28 -9.96
N PRO A 49 15.38 -7.62 -10.60
CA PRO A 49 16.41 -6.85 -9.90
C PRO A 49 15.96 -5.43 -9.56
N VAL A 50 14.88 -5.30 -8.79
CA VAL A 50 14.27 -4.01 -8.40
C VAL A 50 14.36 -3.78 -6.88
N TRP A 51 15.56 -3.96 -6.33
CA TRP A 51 15.82 -3.82 -4.89
C TRP A 51 17.21 -3.30 -4.58
N PHE A 52 17.42 -2.87 -3.34
CA PHE A 52 18.70 -2.31 -2.88
C PHE A 52 19.85 -3.33 -2.88
N TYR A 53 19.54 -4.59 -2.58
CA TYR A 53 20.47 -5.71 -2.61
C TYR A 53 19.78 -6.87 -3.31
N THR A 54 20.41 -7.46 -4.32
CA THR A 54 19.83 -8.54 -5.11
C THR A 54 20.86 -9.64 -5.29
N GLU A 55 20.40 -10.87 -5.16
CA GLU A 55 21.18 -12.08 -5.37
C GLU A 55 20.35 -13.02 -6.26
N SER A 56 20.53 -12.90 -7.58
CA SER A 56 19.71 -13.62 -8.55
C SER A 56 19.75 -15.13 -8.33
N ALA A 57 18.59 -15.77 -8.41
CA ALA A 57 18.47 -17.21 -8.25
C ALA A 57 19.36 -17.99 -9.24
N GLN A 58 20.01 -19.04 -8.75
CA GLN A 58 20.84 -19.95 -9.56
C GLN A 58 20.15 -21.31 -9.79
N ASP A 59 18.86 -21.40 -9.47
CA ASP A 59 18.07 -22.63 -9.57
C ASP A 59 16.60 -22.32 -9.96
N PRO A 60 15.82 -23.32 -10.42
CA PRO A 60 14.46 -23.12 -10.91
C PRO A 60 13.48 -22.51 -9.91
N SER A 61 13.77 -22.56 -8.60
CA SER A 61 12.89 -21.97 -7.59
C SER A 61 12.83 -20.44 -7.65
N GLY A 62 13.78 -19.78 -8.34
CA GLY A 62 13.69 -18.35 -8.64
C GLY A 62 12.40 -17.97 -9.37
N GLY A 63 11.96 -18.79 -10.32
CA GLY A 63 10.70 -18.55 -11.05
C GLY A 63 9.45 -18.62 -10.14
N LEU A 64 9.49 -19.42 -9.07
CA LEU A 64 8.41 -19.46 -8.07
C LEU A 64 8.38 -18.18 -7.23
N LEU A 65 9.55 -17.62 -6.91
CA LEU A 65 9.66 -16.33 -6.21
C LEU A 65 9.15 -15.18 -7.09
N ASP A 66 9.49 -15.19 -8.38
CA ASP A 66 9.01 -14.20 -9.34
C ASP A 66 7.48 -14.27 -9.50
N LEU A 67 6.93 -15.48 -9.60
CA LEU A 67 5.48 -15.68 -9.64
C LEU A 67 4.82 -15.15 -8.37
N PHE A 68 5.39 -15.40 -7.19
CA PHE A 68 4.90 -14.84 -5.93
C PHE A 68 4.93 -13.30 -5.96
N VAL A 69 6.01 -12.70 -6.45
CA VAL A 69 6.16 -11.24 -6.58
C VAL A 69 5.07 -10.66 -7.51
N ILE A 70 4.89 -11.24 -8.70
CA ILE A 70 3.90 -10.79 -9.70
C ILE A 70 2.47 -10.91 -9.16
N VAL A 71 2.13 -12.08 -8.60
CA VAL A 71 0.80 -12.34 -8.02
C VAL A 71 0.53 -11.38 -6.87
N ASN A 72 1.50 -11.19 -5.98
CA ASN A 72 1.35 -10.27 -4.85
C ASN A 72 1.14 -8.83 -5.35
N GLN A 73 2.00 -8.34 -6.24
CA GLN A 73 1.98 -6.99 -6.81
C GLN A 73 0.63 -6.62 -7.43
N THR A 74 -0.05 -7.60 -8.03
CA THR A 74 -1.30 -7.39 -8.78
C THR A 74 -2.46 -6.84 -7.91
N TYR A 75 -2.48 -7.11 -6.60
CA TYR A 75 -3.59 -6.68 -5.73
C TYR A 75 -3.16 -5.89 -4.49
N PHE A 76 -1.99 -6.21 -3.90
CA PHE A 76 -1.73 -5.85 -2.52
C PHE A 76 -1.51 -4.34 -2.30
N MET A 77 -0.80 -3.67 -3.23
CA MET A 77 -0.62 -2.22 -3.19
C MET A 77 -1.94 -1.48 -3.42
N GLY A 78 -2.73 -1.95 -4.38
CA GLY A 78 -4.08 -1.44 -4.61
C GLY A 78 -4.96 -1.55 -3.35
N LEU A 79 -4.87 -2.67 -2.64
CA LEU A 79 -5.58 -2.87 -1.37
C LEU A 79 -5.09 -1.91 -0.27
N PHE A 80 -3.78 -1.67 -0.16
CA PHE A 80 -3.24 -0.64 0.74
C PHE A 80 -3.81 0.75 0.42
N PHE A 81 -3.89 1.13 -0.86
CA PHE A 81 -4.50 2.40 -1.28
C PHE A 81 -5.99 2.47 -0.94
N LEU A 82 -6.74 1.38 -1.10
CA LEU A 82 -8.14 1.31 -0.67
C LEU A 82 -8.29 1.54 0.84
N LEU A 83 -7.51 0.82 1.64
CA LEU A 83 -7.55 0.94 3.09
C LEU A 83 -7.12 2.34 3.55
N ALA A 84 -6.11 2.92 2.92
CA ALA A 84 -5.67 4.27 3.22
C ALA A 84 -6.74 5.31 2.86
N GLY A 85 -7.33 5.21 1.66
CA GLY A 85 -8.42 6.07 1.19
C GLY A 85 -9.66 6.01 2.08
N TYR A 86 -9.98 4.84 2.64
CA TYR A 86 -11.09 4.67 3.57
C TYR A 86 -11.01 5.56 4.80
N PHE A 87 -9.82 5.81 5.35
CA PHE A 87 -9.70 6.65 6.56
C PHE A 87 -9.52 8.15 6.28
N VAL A 88 -9.30 8.55 5.02
CA VAL A 88 -9.08 9.96 4.66
C VAL A 88 -10.30 10.84 4.95
N PRO A 89 -11.54 10.49 4.52
CA PRO A 89 -12.69 11.37 4.73
C PRO A 89 -13.02 11.57 6.21
N GLY A 90 -12.94 10.52 7.02
CA GLY A 90 -13.15 10.61 8.46
C GLY A 90 -12.11 11.46 9.18
N ALA A 91 -10.84 11.39 8.76
CA ALA A 91 -9.81 12.28 9.29
C ALA A 91 -10.06 13.74 8.87
N ALA A 92 -10.46 13.97 7.62
CA ALA A 92 -10.83 15.29 7.11
C ALA A 92 -12.03 15.89 7.84
N ASP A 93 -13.04 15.08 8.18
CA ASP A 93 -14.24 15.51 8.90
C ASP A 93 -13.92 15.93 10.34
N ARG A 94 -13.01 15.20 11.01
CA ARG A 94 -12.62 15.51 12.39
C ARG A 94 -11.66 16.68 12.52
N ARG A 95 -10.71 16.83 11.58
CA ARG A 95 -9.60 17.79 11.71
C ARG A 95 -9.69 18.98 10.74
N GLY A 96 -10.64 18.96 9.81
CA GLY A 96 -10.73 19.93 8.72
C GLY A 96 -9.54 19.85 7.76
N ARG A 97 -9.53 20.76 6.76
CA ARG A 97 -8.53 20.76 5.68
C ARG A 97 -7.10 20.96 6.17
N ARG A 98 -6.87 22.03 6.94
CA ARG A 98 -5.53 22.37 7.47
C ARG A 98 -5.00 21.31 8.43
N GLY A 99 -5.87 20.81 9.32
CA GLY A 99 -5.50 19.77 10.27
C GLY A 99 -5.12 18.44 9.60
N LEU A 100 -5.85 18.04 8.56
CA LEU A 100 -5.51 16.83 7.78
C LEU A 100 -4.18 16.98 7.04
N VAL A 101 -3.95 18.11 6.35
CA VAL A 101 -2.69 18.36 5.62
C VAL A 101 -1.50 18.32 6.59
N ARG A 102 -1.58 19.02 7.72
CA ARG A 102 -0.53 19.01 8.74
C ARG A 102 -0.28 17.59 9.28
N GLU A 103 -1.33 16.85 9.61
CA GLU A 103 -1.20 15.47 10.09
C GLU A 103 -0.50 14.58 9.06
N ARG A 104 -0.85 14.70 7.78
CA ARG A 104 -0.28 13.89 6.70
C ARG A 104 1.16 14.27 6.39
N LEU A 105 1.51 15.55 6.37
CA LEU A 105 2.91 15.99 6.23
C LEU A 105 3.79 15.47 7.38
N VAL A 106 3.27 15.46 8.61
CA VAL A 106 4.02 14.93 9.76
C VAL A 106 4.12 13.41 9.74
N ARG A 107 3.04 12.69 9.40
CA ARG A 107 3.01 11.21 9.47
C ARG A 107 3.48 10.49 8.21
N LEU A 108 3.55 11.19 7.07
CA LEU A 108 3.96 10.63 5.78
C LEU A 108 5.19 11.37 5.25
N GLY A 109 5.15 12.72 5.25
CA GLY A 109 6.26 13.55 4.76
C GLY A 109 7.53 13.42 5.60
N VAL A 110 7.44 13.48 6.93
CA VAL A 110 8.63 13.33 7.79
C VAL A 110 9.26 11.93 7.64
N PRO A 111 8.52 10.81 7.70
CA PRO A 111 9.10 9.49 7.38
C PRO A 111 9.72 9.42 5.99
N LEU A 112 9.09 9.99 4.96
CA LEU A 112 9.66 10.03 3.61
C LEU A 112 11.00 10.76 3.59
N LEU A 113 11.10 11.94 4.22
CA LEU A 113 12.35 12.69 4.33
C LEU A 113 13.41 11.93 5.13
N LEU A 114 13.04 11.34 6.27
CA LEU A 114 13.96 10.52 7.07
C LEU A 114 14.45 9.29 6.29
N PHE A 115 13.59 8.69 5.47
CA PHE A 115 13.97 7.57 4.64
C PHE A 115 15.03 7.99 3.63
N VAL A 116 14.72 9.02 2.85
CA VAL A 116 15.62 9.55 1.81
C VAL A 116 16.94 9.96 2.45
N LEU A 117 16.92 10.77 3.51
CA LEU A 117 18.14 11.36 4.07
C LEU A 117 18.98 10.42 4.95
N LEU A 118 18.38 9.38 5.55
CA LEU A 118 19.07 8.51 6.50
C LEU A 118 19.07 7.04 6.08
N LEU A 119 17.90 6.46 5.83
CA LEU A 119 17.80 5.01 5.60
C LEU A 119 18.32 4.61 4.22
N ARG A 120 18.03 5.41 3.19
CA ARG A 120 18.49 5.14 1.83
C ARG A 120 20.03 5.14 1.74
N PRO A 121 20.77 6.15 2.25
CA PRO A 121 22.23 6.11 2.28
C PRO A 121 22.78 4.83 2.90
N LEU A 122 22.19 4.39 4.02
CA LEU A 122 22.60 3.15 4.69
C LEU A 122 22.27 1.91 3.85
N ALA A 123 21.10 1.88 3.20
CA ALA A 123 20.69 0.79 2.33
C ALA A 123 21.56 0.66 1.07
N THR A 124 22.05 1.78 0.51
CA THR A 124 22.85 1.80 -0.73
C THR A 124 24.35 1.92 -0.51
N ALA A 125 24.82 2.07 0.74
CA ALA A 125 26.23 2.24 1.05
C ALA A 125 27.12 1.12 0.51
N HIS A 126 26.62 -0.11 0.48
CA HIS A 126 27.34 -1.28 -0.04
C HIS A 126 27.50 -1.26 -1.58
N VAL A 127 26.65 -0.53 -2.30
CA VAL A 127 26.68 -0.44 -3.77
C VAL A 127 27.71 0.58 -4.25
N TYR A 128 27.90 1.65 -3.50
CA TYR A 128 28.72 2.80 -3.91
C TYR A 128 30.18 2.43 -4.29
N PRO A 129 30.93 1.63 -3.51
CA PRO A 129 32.33 1.33 -3.83
C PRO A 129 32.51 0.75 -5.25
N ALA A 130 31.70 -0.24 -5.62
CA ALA A 130 31.77 -0.87 -6.94
C ALA A 130 31.45 0.11 -8.08
N VAL A 131 30.46 1.00 -7.88
CA VAL A 131 30.10 2.03 -8.88
C VAL A 131 31.20 3.09 -8.99
N ALA A 132 31.81 3.48 -7.88
CA ALA A 132 32.91 4.43 -7.86
C ALA A 132 34.17 3.87 -8.54
N GLU A 133 34.49 2.60 -8.31
CA GLU A 133 35.59 1.90 -8.98
C GLU A 133 35.37 1.81 -10.50
N ALA A 134 34.15 1.48 -10.94
CA ALA A 134 33.79 1.46 -12.36
C ALA A 134 33.94 2.85 -13.01
N ALA A 135 33.47 3.91 -12.34
CA ALA A 135 33.62 5.27 -12.82
C ALA A 135 35.10 5.68 -12.93
N ALA A 136 35.93 5.29 -11.95
CA ALA A 136 37.36 5.56 -11.94
C ALA A 136 38.09 4.84 -13.08
N ALA A 137 37.69 3.61 -13.41
CA ALA A 137 38.22 2.86 -14.56
C ALA A 137 37.92 3.55 -15.89
N GLU A 138 36.81 4.30 -15.98
CA GLU A 138 36.45 5.14 -17.12
C GLU A 138 37.11 6.54 -17.08
N GLY A 139 37.99 6.80 -16.12
CA GLY A 139 38.71 8.06 -15.97
C GLY A 139 37.88 9.18 -15.34
N SER A 140 36.79 8.85 -14.64
CA SER A 140 35.92 9.81 -13.95
C SER A 140 35.91 9.59 -12.44
N GLU A 141 35.91 10.68 -11.67
CA GLU A 141 35.70 10.57 -10.22
C GLU A 141 34.20 10.68 -9.91
N LEU A 142 33.67 9.72 -9.15
CA LEU A 142 32.29 9.74 -8.69
C LEU A 142 32.22 9.94 -7.17
N PRO A 143 32.16 11.20 -6.69
CA PRO A 143 32.01 11.44 -5.26
C PRO A 143 30.62 11.00 -4.77
N TYR A 144 30.54 10.56 -3.52
CA TYR A 144 29.32 9.99 -2.95
C TYR A 144 28.09 10.90 -3.06
N TRP A 145 28.26 12.22 -2.85
CA TRP A 145 27.15 13.17 -2.94
C TRP A 145 26.54 13.21 -4.36
N LEU A 146 27.37 13.06 -5.40
CA LEU A 146 26.91 13.04 -6.78
C LEU A 146 26.24 11.71 -7.08
N PHE A 147 26.87 10.58 -6.71
CA PHE A 147 26.25 9.25 -6.79
C PHE A 147 24.86 9.24 -6.16
N TYR A 148 24.75 9.79 -4.95
CA TYR A 148 23.50 9.82 -4.19
C TYR A 148 22.40 10.62 -4.91
N LEU A 149 22.75 11.74 -5.54
CA LEU A 149 21.81 12.58 -6.31
C LEU A 149 21.39 11.93 -7.63
N ILE A 150 22.33 11.37 -8.41
CA ILE A 150 22.03 10.79 -9.73
C ILE A 150 21.33 9.43 -9.63
N SER A 151 21.54 8.69 -8.54
CA SER A 151 20.88 7.40 -8.28
C SER A 151 19.54 7.55 -7.57
N PHE A 152 19.02 8.78 -7.41
CA PHE A 152 17.87 9.08 -6.55
C PHE A 152 16.68 8.15 -6.82
N ASP A 153 16.21 7.51 -5.74
CA ASP A 153 15.06 6.62 -5.74
C ASP A 153 14.47 6.58 -4.31
N PRO A 154 13.17 6.87 -4.10
CA PRO A 154 12.52 6.78 -2.79
C PRO A 154 12.32 5.33 -2.28
N GLY A 155 12.68 4.32 -3.07
CA GLY A 155 12.55 2.91 -2.74
C GLY A 155 11.10 2.55 -2.41
N PRO A 156 10.87 1.70 -1.39
CA PRO A 156 9.52 1.38 -0.91
C PRO A 156 8.66 2.59 -0.60
N MET A 157 9.24 3.74 -0.26
CA MET A 157 8.52 4.94 0.16
C MET A 157 7.72 5.61 -0.95
N TRP A 158 7.84 5.16 -2.21
CA TRP A 158 6.95 5.58 -3.31
C TRP A 158 5.47 5.49 -2.91
N PHE A 159 5.07 4.48 -2.13
CA PHE A 159 3.68 4.33 -1.68
C PHE A 159 3.24 5.50 -0.79
N VAL A 160 4.11 5.93 0.12
CA VAL A 160 3.87 7.07 1.01
C VAL A 160 3.81 8.37 0.23
N GLU A 161 4.66 8.53 -0.79
CA GLU A 161 4.65 9.68 -1.69
C GLU A 161 3.34 9.77 -2.48
N VAL A 162 2.96 8.70 -3.19
CA VAL A 162 1.70 8.64 -3.94
C VAL A 162 0.51 8.84 -3.00
N LEU A 163 0.52 8.23 -1.81
CA LEU A 163 -0.56 8.40 -0.83
C LEU A 163 -0.66 9.86 -0.33
N LEU A 164 0.46 10.54 -0.15
CA LEU A 164 0.49 11.96 0.20
C LEU A 164 -0.15 12.78 -0.91
N VAL A 165 0.25 12.57 -2.17
CA VAL A 165 -0.32 13.24 -3.35
C VAL A 165 -1.83 13.01 -3.45
N LEU A 166 -2.30 11.76 -3.37
CA LEU A 166 -3.72 11.42 -3.42
C LEU A 166 -4.52 12.06 -2.27
N THR A 167 -3.93 12.15 -1.07
CA THR A 167 -4.56 12.79 0.08
C THR A 167 -4.64 14.32 -0.10
N LEU A 168 -3.59 14.95 -0.62
CA LEU A 168 -3.60 16.39 -0.93
C LEU A 168 -4.60 16.71 -2.05
N ALA A 169 -4.67 15.87 -3.08
CA ALA A 169 -5.67 15.96 -4.14
C ALA A 169 -7.09 15.86 -3.57
N TYR A 170 -7.35 14.91 -2.66
CA TYR A 170 -8.64 14.81 -1.96
C TYR A 170 -9.00 16.11 -1.22
N VAL A 171 -8.06 16.69 -0.46
CA VAL A 171 -8.28 17.94 0.28
C VAL A 171 -8.55 19.12 -0.67
N MET A 172 -7.83 19.17 -1.78
CA MET A 172 -8.01 20.20 -2.81
C MET A 172 -9.39 20.09 -3.46
N ILE A 173 -9.77 18.89 -3.93
CA ILE A 173 -11.06 18.62 -4.58
C ILE A 173 -12.21 18.95 -3.61
N ARG A 174 -12.14 18.46 -2.37
CA ARG A 174 -13.14 18.79 -1.34
C ARG A 174 -13.25 20.30 -1.14
N GLY A 175 -12.11 20.99 -1.00
CA GLY A 175 -12.09 22.44 -0.83
C GLY A 175 -12.66 23.22 -2.02
N LEU A 176 -12.43 22.77 -3.25
CA LEU A 176 -13.03 23.35 -4.45
C LEU A 176 -14.54 23.12 -4.49
N ARG A 177 -15.02 21.91 -4.16
CA ARG A 177 -16.45 21.60 -4.08
C ARG A 177 -17.17 22.45 -3.04
N GLU A 178 -16.60 22.58 -1.84
CA GLU A 178 -17.17 23.43 -0.79
C GLU A 178 -17.18 24.92 -1.17
N ARG A 179 -16.15 25.40 -1.88
CA ARG A 179 -16.13 26.79 -2.41
C ARG A 179 -17.18 27.01 -3.49
N ARG A 180 -17.33 26.07 -4.43
CA ARG A 180 -18.38 26.12 -5.47
C ARG A 180 -19.78 26.09 -4.86
N ALA A 181 -20.02 25.22 -3.87
CA ALA A 181 -21.30 25.15 -3.16
C ALA A 181 -21.63 26.49 -2.47
N ARG A 182 -20.67 27.08 -1.73
CA ARG A 182 -20.84 28.40 -1.11
C ARG A 182 -21.15 29.50 -2.13
N ARG A 183 -20.46 29.51 -3.27
CA ARG A 183 -20.72 30.49 -4.36
C ARG A 183 -22.10 30.32 -4.98
N ALA A 184 -22.60 29.09 -5.06
CA ALA A 184 -23.94 28.78 -5.57
C ALA A 184 -25.06 28.99 -4.52
N GLY A 185 -24.75 29.58 -3.35
CA GLY A 185 -25.72 29.75 -2.26
C GLY A 185 -26.16 28.44 -1.59
N LEU A 186 -25.51 27.31 -1.89
CA LEU A 186 -25.83 26.02 -1.29
C LEU A 186 -25.23 25.93 0.11
N ALA A 187 -26.06 25.52 1.08
CA ALA A 187 -25.60 25.23 2.42
C ALA A 187 -24.55 24.11 2.39
N VAL A 188 -23.34 24.39 2.85
CA VAL A 188 -22.33 23.35 3.12
C VAL A 188 -22.71 22.72 4.45
N GLY A 189 -23.63 21.75 4.39
CA GLY A 189 -24.07 21.00 5.56
C GLY A 189 -22.92 20.23 6.23
N PRO A 190 -23.12 19.80 7.48
CA PRO A 190 -22.16 18.95 8.18
C PRO A 190 -21.86 17.69 7.35
N PRO A 191 -20.64 17.13 7.43
CA PRO A 191 -20.28 15.97 6.65
C PRO A 191 -21.28 14.84 6.88
N ALA A 192 -21.82 14.31 5.78
CA ALA A 192 -22.80 13.23 5.83
C ALA A 192 -22.24 12.07 6.66
N ARG A 193 -23.03 11.64 7.65
CA ARG A 193 -22.73 10.45 8.44
C ARG A 193 -22.63 9.24 7.50
N PRO A 194 -21.76 8.25 7.82
CA PRO A 194 -21.75 6.99 7.09
C PRO A 194 -23.17 6.44 6.98
N ALA A 195 -23.61 6.16 5.74
CA ALA A 195 -24.97 5.71 5.50
C ALA A 195 -25.11 4.24 5.94
N ASP A 196 -26.01 3.98 6.89
CA ASP A 196 -26.34 2.64 7.39
C ASP A 196 -27.63 2.06 6.75
N GLY A 197 -28.04 2.57 5.58
CA GLY A 197 -29.33 2.26 4.94
C GLY A 197 -29.49 0.87 4.30
N ALA A 198 -30.41 0.79 3.32
CA ALA A 198 -30.80 -0.41 2.56
C ALA A 198 -29.61 -1.26 2.04
N PRO A 199 -29.79 -2.58 1.85
CA PRO A 199 -28.71 -3.49 1.45
C PRO A 199 -27.94 -3.01 0.22
N LEU A 200 -26.62 -3.19 0.24
CA LEU A 200 -25.75 -2.76 -0.85
C LEU A 200 -26.08 -3.54 -2.12
N ARG A 201 -26.43 -2.83 -3.20
CA ARG A 201 -26.45 -3.39 -4.55
C ARG A 201 -25.01 -3.49 -5.05
N TRP A 202 -24.29 -4.53 -4.62
CA TRP A 202 -22.85 -4.67 -4.81
C TRP A 202 -22.39 -5.33 -6.14
N PRO A 203 -23.11 -6.30 -6.76
CA PRO A 203 -22.50 -7.08 -7.85
C PRO A 203 -22.31 -6.24 -9.12
N TRP A 204 -23.32 -5.47 -9.52
CA TRP A 204 -23.24 -4.62 -10.72
C TRP A 204 -22.20 -3.50 -10.62
N PRO A 205 -22.09 -2.74 -9.52
CA PRO A 205 -21.01 -1.77 -9.37
C PRO A 205 -19.62 -2.42 -9.34
N VAL A 206 -19.48 -3.60 -8.76
CA VAL A 206 -18.21 -4.34 -8.76
C VAL A 206 -17.84 -4.74 -10.19
N LEU A 207 -18.76 -5.33 -10.95
CA LEU A 207 -18.51 -5.71 -12.35
C LEU A 207 -18.19 -4.49 -13.22
N GLY A 208 -18.98 -3.42 -13.11
CA GLY A 208 -18.74 -2.17 -13.81
C GLY A 208 -17.40 -1.54 -13.44
N PHE A 209 -17.02 -1.59 -12.15
CA PHE A 209 -15.71 -1.13 -11.69
C PHE A 209 -14.58 -1.97 -12.27
N THR A 210 -14.69 -3.30 -12.27
CA THR A 210 -13.67 -4.20 -12.83
C THR A 210 -13.46 -3.92 -14.32
N LEU A 211 -14.54 -3.82 -15.11
CA LEU A 211 -14.45 -3.54 -16.55
C LEU A 211 -13.91 -2.13 -16.82
N GLY A 212 -14.42 -1.13 -16.09
CA GLY A 212 -13.95 0.25 -16.22
C GLY A 212 -12.48 0.41 -15.83
N LEU A 213 -12.02 -0.30 -14.79
CA LEU A 213 -10.63 -0.32 -14.37
C LEU A 213 -9.74 -1.02 -15.40
N ALA A 214 -10.18 -2.14 -15.97
CA ALA A 214 -9.43 -2.83 -17.02
C ALA A 214 -9.24 -1.91 -18.25
N LEU A 215 -10.30 -1.23 -18.70
CA LEU A 215 -10.22 -0.30 -19.82
C LEU A 215 -9.34 0.91 -19.50
N ALA A 216 -9.49 1.51 -18.32
CA ALA A 216 -8.64 2.63 -17.89
C ALA A 216 -7.16 2.22 -17.82
N THR A 217 -6.88 1.00 -17.34
CA THR A 217 -5.53 0.43 -17.28
C THR A 217 -4.97 0.17 -18.67
N PHE A 218 -5.78 -0.34 -19.59
CA PHE A 218 -5.39 -0.54 -20.99
C PHE A 218 -5.02 0.78 -21.66
N VAL A 219 -5.88 1.80 -21.57
CA VAL A 219 -5.59 3.13 -22.11
C VAL A 219 -4.34 3.73 -21.47
N TRP A 220 -4.18 3.60 -20.15
CA TRP A 220 -3.02 4.11 -19.43
C TRP A 220 -1.71 3.45 -19.88
N ARG A 221 -1.68 2.10 -19.93
CA ARG A 221 -0.49 1.36 -20.36
C ARG A 221 -0.16 1.63 -21.84
N TYR A 222 -1.16 1.97 -22.66
CA TYR A 222 -0.95 2.39 -24.05
C TYR A 222 -0.35 3.81 -24.16
N LEU A 223 -0.87 4.77 -23.39
CA LEU A 223 -0.42 6.17 -23.45
C LEU A 223 0.90 6.42 -22.72
N ALA A 224 1.18 5.66 -21.66
CA ALA A 224 2.37 5.80 -20.83
C ALA A 224 3.02 4.43 -20.56
N PRO A 225 3.55 3.74 -21.60
CA PRO A 225 4.24 2.48 -21.44
C PRO A 225 5.62 2.74 -20.81
N ALA A 226 5.66 2.75 -19.48
CA ALA A 226 6.90 2.93 -18.73
C ALA A 226 7.05 1.81 -17.71
N PRO A 227 8.15 1.05 -17.73
CA PRO A 227 8.38 0.00 -16.73
C PRO A 227 8.67 0.61 -15.35
N TYR A 228 9.21 1.84 -15.30
CA TYR A 228 9.64 2.51 -14.08
C TYR A 228 9.60 4.04 -14.25
N TRP A 229 9.26 4.78 -13.19
CA TRP A 229 9.33 6.26 -13.18
C TRP A 229 10.34 6.76 -12.14
N PRO A 230 11.49 7.33 -12.56
CA PRO A 230 12.62 7.62 -11.68
C PRO A 230 12.33 8.71 -10.64
N PHE A 231 11.61 9.76 -11.01
CA PHE A 231 11.37 10.89 -10.10
C PHE A 231 10.52 10.54 -8.86
N VAL A 232 9.65 9.53 -8.98
CA VAL A 232 8.77 9.04 -7.89
C VAL A 232 9.23 7.66 -7.39
N GLY A 233 10.31 7.11 -7.95
CA GLY A 233 10.76 5.72 -7.73
C GLY A 233 9.66 4.69 -7.89
N LEU A 234 8.71 4.93 -8.80
CA LEU A 234 7.52 4.10 -8.90
C LEU A 234 7.87 2.83 -9.69
N PRO A 235 7.93 1.63 -9.05
CA PRO A 235 8.42 0.41 -9.68
C PRO A 235 7.49 -0.14 -10.76
N SER A 236 6.22 0.29 -10.78
CA SER A 236 5.24 -0.20 -11.74
C SER A 236 4.14 0.83 -12.03
N PRO A 237 4.47 1.90 -12.79
CA PRO A 237 3.53 2.97 -13.15
C PRO A 237 2.25 2.47 -13.85
N GLY A 238 2.32 1.30 -14.50
CA GLY A 238 1.18 0.64 -15.13
C GLY A 238 0.01 0.31 -14.17
N TYR A 239 0.22 0.31 -12.85
CA TYR A 239 -0.84 0.10 -11.85
C TYR A 239 -1.43 1.41 -11.29
N LEU A 240 -0.97 2.59 -11.71
CA LEU A 240 -1.50 3.87 -11.22
C LEU A 240 -3.03 4.01 -11.35
N PRO A 241 -3.68 3.60 -12.46
CA PRO A 241 -5.14 3.60 -12.54
C PRO A 241 -5.78 2.78 -11.43
N GLN A 242 -5.23 1.60 -11.13
CA GLN A 242 -5.70 0.74 -10.04
C GLN A 242 -5.53 1.42 -8.68
N TYR A 243 -4.36 2.02 -8.41
CA TYR A 243 -4.08 2.69 -7.14
C TYR A 243 -5.02 3.87 -6.89
N LEU A 244 -5.20 4.72 -7.91
CA LEU A 244 -6.13 5.86 -7.86
C LEU A 244 -7.59 5.40 -7.70
N ALA A 245 -8.01 4.41 -8.48
CA ALA A 245 -9.36 3.87 -8.46
C ALA A 245 -9.69 3.25 -7.11
N LEU A 246 -8.80 2.41 -6.57
CA LEU A 246 -9.01 1.76 -5.27
C LEU A 246 -8.93 2.74 -4.10
N PHE A 247 -8.04 3.75 -4.14
CA PHE A 247 -8.07 4.86 -3.17
C PHE A 247 -9.41 5.59 -3.18
N THR A 248 -9.95 5.87 -4.38
CA THR A 248 -11.25 6.52 -4.55
C THR A 248 -12.39 5.66 -4.04
N VAL A 249 -12.37 4.35 -4.34
CA VAL A 249 -13.31 3.37 -3.77
C VAL A 249 -13.24 3.38 -2.25
N GLY A 250 -12.04 3.45 -1.65
CA GLY A 250 -11.85 3.62 -0.21
C GLY A 250 -12.56 4.86 0.32
N VAL A 251 -12.34 6.02 -0.29
CA VAL A 251 -13.00 7.29 0.06
C VAL A 251 -14.53 7.18 0.02
N LEU A 252 -15.08 6.54 -1.01
CA LEU A 252 -16.53 6.32 -1.14
C LEU A 252 -17.04 5.29 -0.12
N ALA A 253 -16.27 4.23 0.12
CA ALA A 253 -16.57 3.16 1.06
C ALA A 253 -16.71 3.68 2.49
N TYR A 254 -15.97 4.72 2.88
CA TYR A 254 -16.15 5.39 4.17
C TYR A 254 -17.55 5.98 4.32
N ARG A 255 -18.03 6.68 3.29
CA ARG A 255 -19.34 7.33 3.29
C ARG A 255 -20.49 6.33 3.24
N GLY A 256 -20.30 5.19 2.57
CA GLY A 256 -21.31 4.13 2.50
C GLY A 256 -21.16 3.02 3.54
N ASN A 257 -20.17 3.13 4.43
CA ASN A 257 -19.81 2.09 5.41
C ASN A 257 -19.61 0.70 4.77
N TRP A 258 -19.03 0.63 3.55
CA TRP A 258 -19.01 -0.60 2.74
C TRP A 258 -18.20 -1.74 3.37
N LEU A 259 -17.09 -1.42 4.04
CA LEU A 259 -16.23 -2.44 4.65
C LEU A 259 -16.96 -3.27 5.72
N THR A 260 -17.93 -2.68 6.43
CA THR A 260 -18.74 -3.42 7.41
C THR A 260 -19.99 -4.04 6.79
N ARG A 261 -20.52 -3.46 5.72
CA ARG A 261 -21.83 -3.81 5.12
C ARG A 261 -21.79 -4.75 3.92
N LEU A 262 -20.63 -4.99 3.29
CA LEU A 262 -20.52 -5.92 2.16
C LEU A 262 -21.10 -7.30 2.55
N PRO A 263 -21.96 -7.95 1.76
CA PRO A 263 -22.49 -9.25 2.16
C PRO A 263 -21.44 -10.36 2.07
N GLY A 264 -21.66 -11.48 2.77
CA GLY A 264 -20.77 -12.65 2.67
C GLY A 264 -20.64 -13.20 1.25
N ALA A 265 -21.70 -13.10 0.45
CA ALA A 265 -21.70 -13.47 -0.96
C ALA A 265 -20.67 -12.71 -1.81
N ALA A 266 -20.36 -11.45 -1.46
CA ALA A 266 -19.34 -10.68 -2.16
C ALA A 266 -17.93 -11.27 -1.97
N GLY A 267 -17.68 -11.93 -0.83
CA GLY A 267 -16.41 -12.62 -0.57
C GLY A 267 -16.26 -13.88 -1.40
N TRP A 268 -17.32 -14.68 -1.53
CA TRP A 268 -17.33 -15.87 -2.39
C TRP A 268 -17.26 -15.52 -3.87
N PHE A 269 -17.98 -14.49 -4.30
CA PHE A 269 -17.84 -13.94 -5.64
C PHE A 269 -16.40 -13.46 -5.90
N GLY A 270 -15.81 -12.74 -4.95
CA GLY A 270 -14.40 -12.34 -5.03
C GLY A 270 -13.45 -13.53 -5.13
N ALA A 271 -13.68 -14.59 -4.35
CA ALA A 271 -12.89 -15.82 -4.42
C ALA A 271 -13.01 -16.52 -5.78
N ALA A 272 -14.22 -16.63 -6.33
CA ALA A 272 -14.45 -17.20 -7.66
C ALA A 272 -13.76 -16.37 -8.75
N LEU A 273 -13.88 -15.04 -8.70
CA LEU A 273 -13.23 -14.12 -9.64
C LEU A 273 -11.70 -14.18 -9.53
N SER A 274 -11.19 -14.28 -8.30
CA SER A 274 -9.76 -14.47 -8.02
C SER A 274 -9.25 -15.80 -8.58
N ALA A 275 -9.96 -16.90 -8.33
CA ALA A 275 -9.56 -18.21 -8.84
C ALA A 275 -9.59 -18.22 -10.38
N ALA A 276 -10.64 -17.69 -11.00
CA ALA A 276 -10.75 -17.57 -12.45
C ALA A 276 -9.59 -16.74 -13.04
N GLY A 277 -9.29 -15.57 -12.45
CA GLY A 277 -8.17 -14.74 -12.89
C GLY A 277 -6.82 -15.43 -12.73
N LEU A 278 -6.57 -16.06 -11.58
CA LEU A 278 -5.31 -16.75 -11.31
C LEU A 278 -5.05 -17.93 -12.27
N LEU A 279 -6.10 -18.70 -12.58
CA LEU A 279 -6.01 -19.81 -13.54
C LEU A 279 -5.88 -19.32 -14.98
N ALA A 280 -6.50 -18.19 -15.32
CA ALA A 280 -6.44 -17.61 -16.66
C ALA A 280 -5.11 -16.89 -16.94
N LEU A 281 -4.42 -16.36 -15.92
CA LEU A 281 -3.14 -15.66 -16.09
C LEU A 281 -2.10 -16.47 -16.91
N PRO A 282 -1.72 -17.70 -16.52
CA PRO A 282 -0.76 -18.48 -17.30
C PRO A 282 -1.32 -18.81 -18.68
N LEU A 283 -2.61 -19.18 -18.78
CA LEU A 283 -3.26 -19.53 -20.04
C LEU A 283 -3.17 -18.39 -21.07
N VAL A 284 -3.50 -17.17 -20.66
CA VAL A 284 -3.44 -15.99 -21.53
C VAL A 284 -2.01 -15.76 -22.01
N THR A 285 -1.03 -15.81 -21.11
CA THR A 285 0.38 -15.63 -21.50
C THR A 285 0.88 -16.72 -22.43
N THR A 286 0.49 -17.98 -22.23
CA THR A 286 0.92 -19.10 -23.08
C THR A 286 0.23 -19.16 -24.44
N VAL A 287 -1.06 -18.80 -24.50
CA VAL A 287 -1.87 -18.91 -25.72
C VAL A 287 -1.75 -17.66 -26.59
N LEU A 288 -1.71 -16.48 -25.98
CA LEU A 288 -1.64 -15.20 -26.69
C LEU A 288 -0.21 -14.75 -26.98
N GLY A 289 0.78 -15.41 -26.37
CA GLY A 289 2.21 -15.14 -26.57
C GLY A 289 2.63 -13.73 -26.17
N GLU A 290 3.75 -13.28 -26.72
CA GLU A 290 4.35 -11.97 -26.40
C GLU A 290 3.42 -10.78 -26.69
N ALA A 291 2.46 -10.95 -27.61
CA ALA A 291 1.48 -9.92 -27.93
C ALA A 291 0.62 -9.52 -26.71
N ALA A 292 0.48 -10.39 -25.69
CA ALA A 292 -0.19 -10.08 -24.44
C ALA A 292 0.56 -9.04 -23.57
N LEU A 293 1.86 -8.85 -23.80
CA LEU A 293 2.69 -7.86 -23.10
C LEU A 293 2.84 -6.56 -23.92
N THR A 294 2.49 -6.59 -25.21
CA THR A 294 2.60 -5.44 -26.12
C THR A 294 1.47 -4.43 -25.88
N PRO A 295 1.78 -3.19 -25.44
CA PRO A 295 0.75 -2.18 -25.22
C PRO A 295 -0.10 -1.90 -26.45
N GLY A 296 -1.42 -1.77 -26.27
CA GLY A 296 -2.37 -1.42 -27.34
C GLY A 296 -2.93 -2.60 -28.14
N THR A 297 -2.47 -3.83 -27.93
CA THR A 297 -3.04 -5.01 -28.59
C THR A 297 -4.31 -5.50 -27.88
N TRP A 298 -5.19 -6.22 -28.59
CA TRP A 298 -6.35 -6.84 -27.96
C TRP A 298 -5.93 -7.95 -26.98
N GLN A 299 -4.79 -8.61 -27.21
CA GLN A 299 -4.20 -9.59 -26.31
C GLN A 299 -3.78 -8.95 -24.98
N ALA A 300 -3.18 -7.76 -25.00
CA ALA A 300 -2.87 -7.01 -23.80
C ALA A 300 -4.13 -6.58 -23.05
N LEU A 301 -5.21 -6.23 -23.76
CA LEU A 301 -6.51 -6.00 -23.13
C LEU A 301 -7.03 -7.26 -22.43
N ALA A 302 -6.95 -8.43 -23.07
CA ALA A 302 -7.36 -9.71 -22.47
C ALA A 302 -6.56 -10.02 -21.19
N GLN A 303 -5.23 -9.85 -21.24
CA GLN A 303 -4.34 -9.99 -20.10
C GLN A 303 -4.71 -9.02 -18.96
N ILE A 304 -4.94 -7.74 -19.27
CA ILE A 304 -5.33 -6.73 -18.28
C ILE A 304 -6.68 -7.03 -17.64
N VAL A 305 -7.66 -7.55 -18.42
CA VAL A 305 -8.95 -7.97 -17.87
C VAL A 305 -8.75 -9.10 -16.86
N VAL A 306 -7.91 -10.09 -17.18
CA VAL A 306 -7.61 -11.21 -16.29
C VAL A 306 -6.88 -10.75 -15.02
N GLU A 307 -5.85 -9.91 -15.15
CA GLU A 307 -5.15 -9.27 -14.01
C GLU A 307 -6.13 -8.48 -13.13
N THR A 308 -7.03 -7.71 -13.73
CA THR A 308 -7.99 -6.86 -13.01
C THR A 308 -9.04 -7.70 -12.29
N CYS A 309 -9.52 -8.78 -12.91
CA CYS A 309 -10.40 -9.76 -12.28
C CYS A 309 -9.72 -10.40 -11.06
N PHE A 310 -8.48 -10.88 -11.22
CA PHE A 310 -7.70 -11.42 -10.13
C PHE A 310 -7.54 -10.41 -8.97
N ALA A 311 -7.17 -9.16 -9.30
CA ALA A 311 -6.95 -8.11 -8.32
C ALA A 311 -8.22 -7.75 -7.53
N VAL A 312 -9.31 -7.42 -8.23
CA VAL A 312 -10.58 -7.03 -7.61
C VAL A 312 -11.19 -8.20 -6.85
N GLY A 313 -11.10 -9.41 -7.40
CA GLY A 313 -11.54 -10.64 -6.74
C GLY A 313 -10.83 -10.87 -5.41
N THR A 314 -9.49 -10.80 -5.42
CA THR A 314 -8.66 -10.94 -4.22
C THR A 314 -8.97 -9.87 -3.19
N VAL A 315 -9.11 -8.60 -3.60
CA VAL A 315 -9.50 -7.50 -2.71
C VAL A 315 -10.83 -7.78 -2.01
N LEU A 316 -11.87 -8.17 -2.75
CA LEU A 316 -13.18 -8.47 -2.18
C LEU A 316 -13.14 -9.68 -1.25
N MET A 317 -12.46 -10.74 -1.68
CA MET A 317 -12.27 -11.96 -0.89
C MET A 317 -11.60 -11.63 0.44
N LEU A 318 -10.47 -10.92 0.43
CA LEU A 318 -9.71 -10.59 1.64
C LEU A 318 -10.50 -9.67 2.59
N LEU A 319 -11.18 -8.65 2.06
CA LEU A 319 -12.00 -7.75 2.88
C LEU A 319 -13.10 -8.52 3.64
N VAL A 320 -13.81 -9.42 2.95
CA VAL A 320 -14.89 -10.22 3.57
C VAL A 320 -14.32 -11.32 4.48
N PHE A 321 -13.24 -11.98 4.07
CA PHE A 321 -12.56 -13.03 4.84
C PHE A 321 -12.07 -12.49 6.18
N PHE A 322 -11.31 -11.39 6.18
CA PHE A 322 -10.82 -10.79 7.42
C PHE A 322 -11.96 -10.31 8.31
N ARG A 323 -13.02 -9.75 7.74
CA ARG A 323 -14.19 -9.32 8.51
C ARG A 323 -14.96 -10.49 9.14
N ARG A 324 -15.04 -11.63 8.44
CA ARG A 324 -15.78 -12.80 8.94
C ARG A 324 -14.98 -13.60 9.95
N PHE A 325 -13.69 -13.83 9.68
CA PHE A 325 -12.87 -14.78 10.43
C PHE A 325 -11.82 -14.12 11.31
N LEU A 326 -11.32 -12.93 10.95
CA LEU A 326 -10.22 -12.24 11.64
C LEU A 326 -10.65 -10.86 12.15
N ASN A 327 -11.86 -10.71 12.69
CA ASN A 327 -12.40 -9.44 13.18
C ASN A 327 -12.33 -9.28 14.71
N ARG A 328 -11.41 -10.00 15.35
CA ARG A 328 -11.14 -9.88 16.78
C ARG A 328 -9.76 -9.27 17.01
N GLY A 329 -9.63 -8.46 18.05
CA GLY A 329 -8.37 -7.91 18.51
C GLY A 329 -7.85 -8.69 19.72
N ASN A 330 -6.57 -9.01 19.75
CA ASN A 330 -5.86 -9.50 20.93
C ASN A 330 -4.57 -8.68 21.13
N ARG A 331 -3.73 -9.04 22.12
CA ARG A 331 -2.47 -8.32 22.38
C ARG A 331 -1.52 -8.39 21.18
N LEU A 332 -1.40 -9.56 20.56
CA LEU A 332 -0.54 -9.78 19.40
C LEU A 332 -1.02 -8.98 18.19
N THR A 333 -2.28 -9.06 17.80
CA THR A 333 -2.77 -8.33 16.62
C THR A 333 -2.75 -6.82 16.80
N ARG A 334 -2.93 -6.35 18.03
CA ARG A 334 -2.71 -4.94 18.39
C ARG A 334 -1.25 -4.55 18.21
N PHE A 335 -0.32 -5.33 18.76
CA PHE A 335 1.11 -5.11 18.59
C PHE A 335 1.50 -5.08 17.11
N LEU A 336 1.05 -6.05 16.31
CA LEU A 336 1.37 -6.14 14.89
C LEU A 336 0.85 -4.92 14.12
N SER A 337 -0.42 -4.56 14.34
CA SER A 337 -1.06 -3.43 13.64
C SER A 337 -0.51 -2.06 14.02
N GLU A 338 -0.14 -1.86 15.29
CA GLU A 338 0.43 -0.60 15.76
C GLU A 338 1.84 -0.37 15.22
N ASN A 339 2.63 -1.43 15.00
CA ASN A 339 4.01 -1.33 14.49
C ASN A 339 4.10 -1.47 12.95
N ALA A 340 3.01 -1.75 12.26
CA ALA A 340 3.01 -2.07 10.82
C ALA A 340 3.64 -0.98 9.94
N PHE A 341 3.40 0.30 10.24
CA PHE A 341 3.98 1.40 9.47
C PHE A 341 5.50 1.55 9.73
N ALA A 342 5.94 1.42 10.99
CA ALA A 342 7.36 1.40 11.32
C ALA A 342 8.10 0.21 10.69
N VAL A 343 7.49 -0.97 10.63
CA VAL A 343 8.03 -2.12 9.88
C VAL A 343 8.19 -1.77 8.41
N TYR A 344 7.16 -1.22 7.79
CA TYR A 344 7.25 -0.76 6.41
C TYR A 344 8.35 0.30 6.20
N PHE A 345 8.59 1.18 7.16
CA PHE A 345 9.67 2.16 7.07
C PHE A 345 11.07 1.52 7.23
N LEU A 346 11.22 0.55 8.13
CA LEU A 346 12.53 0.00 8.54
C LEU A 346 12.95 -1.29 7.83
N HIS A 347 12.02 -2.00 7.18
CA HIS A 347 12.31 -3.29 6.56
C HIS A 347 13.48 -3.27 5.55
N PRO A 348 13.76 -2.19 4.79
CA PRO A 348 14.87 -2.21 3.84
C PRO A 348 16.22 -2.36 4.55
N LEU A 349 16.40 -1.72 5.71
CA LEU A 349 17.62 -1.85 6.50
C LEU A 349 17.82 -3.29 7.00
N VAL A 350 16.74 -3.91 7.48
CA VAL A 350 16.80 -5.29 7.99
C VAL A 350 17.09 -6.25 6.85
N LEU A 351 16.42 -6.11 5.71
CA LEU A 351 16.57 -7.01 4.57
C LEU A 351 17.94 -6.88 3.91
N VAL A 352 18.41 -5.65 3.68
CA VAL A 352 19.77 -5.42 3.13
C VAL A 352 20.83 -5.93 4.10
N GLY A 353 20.69 -5.65 5.40
CA GLY A 353 21.62 -6.15 6.41
C GLY A 353 21.69 -7.67 6.47
N LEU A 354 20.54 -8.35 6.43
CA LEU A 354 20.48 -9.82 6.39
C LEU A 354 21.00 -10.39 5.07
N GLY A 355 20.69 -9.76 3.94
CA GLY A 355 21.18 -10.17 2.62
C GLY A 355 22.71 -10.10 2.54
N LEU A 356 23.30 -9.00 3.02
CA LEU A 356 24.75 -8.85 3.09
C LEU A 356 25.40 -9.82 4.09
N ALA A 357 24.79 -10.03 5.26
CA ALA A 357 25.33 -10.95 6.27
C ALA A 357 25.31 -12.42 5.81
N LEU A 358 24.39 -12.77 4.91
CA LEU A 358 24.19 -14.11 4.39
C LEU A 358 24.67 -14.28 2.95
N SER A 359 25.36 -13.30 2.37
CA SER A 359 25.75 -13.30 0.94
C SER A 359 26.67 -14.49 0.58
N GLY A 360 27.49 -14.96 1.52
CA GLY A 360 28.36 -16.12 1.33
C GLY A 360 27.69 -17.47 1.56
N TRP A 361 26.42 -17.51 1.97
CA TRP A 361 25.72 -18.77 2.21
C TRP A 361 25.20 -19.36 0.89
N GLU A 362 25.74 -20.50 0.45
CA GLU A 362 25.25 -21.19 -0.74
C GLU A 362 24.02 -22.06 -0.42
N ALA A 363 22.88 -21.71 -1.01
CA ALA A 363 21.63 -22.46 -0.91
C ALA A 363 20.72 -22.10 -2.08
N VAL A 364 19.76 -22.98 -2.41
CA VAL A 364 18.73 -22.68 -3.42
C VAL A 364 17.85 -21.51 -2.97
N ALA A 365 17.35 -20.73 -3.93
CA ALA A 365 16.67 -19.46 -3.70
C ALA A 365 15.47 -19.59 -2.74
N ILE A 366 14.67 -20.65 -2.85
CA ILE A 366 13.54 -20.88 -1.96
C ILE A 366 13.94 -21.13 -0.50
N ILE A 367 15.10 -21.76 -0.26
CA ILE A 367 15.64 -21.96 1.09
C ILE A 367 16.11 -20.63 1.66
N LYS A 368 16.81 -19.82 0.86
CA LYS A 368 17.20 -18.46 1.25
C LYS A 368 15.99 -17.60 1.58
N PHE A 369 14.97 -17.62 0.73
CA PHE A 369 13.70 -16.93 0.96
C PHE A 369 13.04 -17.35 2.29
N ALA A 370 12.92 -18.66 2.53
CA ALA A 370 12.28 -19.18 3.74
C ALA A 370 13.07 -18.81 5.01
N ALA A 371 14.40 -19.02 5.01
CA ALA A 371 15.25 -18.73 6.15
C ALA A 371 15.32 -17.23 6.45
N VAL A 372 15.57 -16.40 5.43
CA VAL A 372 15.64 -14.95 5.59
C VAL A 372 14.27 -14.40 5.96
N GLY A 373 13.17 -14.87 5.36
CA GLY A 373 11.82 -14.47 5.75
C GLY A 373 11.50 -14.80 7.22
N ALA A 374 11.89 -15.99 7.70
CA ALA A 374 11.68 -16.42 9.08
C ALA A 374 12.44 -15.56 10.10
N VAL A 375 13.61 -15.02 9.73
CA VAL A 375 14.41 -14.13 10.59
C VAL A 375 13.97 -12.67 10.43
N ALA A 376 13.75 -12.22 9.19
CA ALA A 376 13.45 -10.84 8.86
C ALA A 376 12.11 -10.37 9.45
N LEU A 377 11.08 -11.22 9.43
CA LEU A 377 9.78 -10.90 10.02
C LEU A 377 9.88 -10.54 11.52
N PRO A 378 10.35 -11.41 12.43
CA PRO A 378 10.50 -11.02 13.83
C PRO A 378 11.47 -9.85 14.01
N ALA A 379 12.61 -9.83 13.28
CA ALA A 379 13.58 -8.74 13.37
C ALA A 379 12.97 -7.38 13.03
N CYS A 380 12.17 -7.29 11.97
CA CYS A 380 11.49 -6.06 11.56
C CYS A 380 10.51 -5.57 12.63
N TRP A 381 9.70 -6.47 13.22
CA TRP A 381 8.73 -6.07 14.24
C TRP A 381 9.39 -5.71 15.57
N LEU A 382 10.47 -6.39 15.95
CA LEU A 382 11.25 -6.06 17.15
C LEU A 382 11.95 -4.71 16.99
N LEU A 383 12.60 -4.48 15.83
CA LEU A 383 13.24 -3.20 15.53
C LEU A 383 12.21 -2.07 15.49
N ALA A 384 11.07 -2.27 14.83
CA ALA A 384 9.98 -1.31 14.81
C ALA A 384 9.46 -0.98 16.22
N ALA A 385 9.31 -1.97 17.09
CA ALA A 385 8.90 -1.77 18.47
C ALA A 385 9.95 -0.99 19.28
N ALA A 386 11.23 -1.30 19.10
CA ALA A 386 12.35 -0.60 19.74
C ALA A 386 12.41 0.87 19.30
N VAL A 387 12.36 1.13 17.99
CA VAL A 387 12.36 2.51 17.45
C VAL A 387 11.14 3.28 17.95
N ARG A 388 9.95 2.65 17.99
CA ARG A 388 8.74 3.26 18.55
C ARG A 388 8.75 3.38 20.07
N ALA A 389 9.73 2.83 20.79
CA ALA A 389 9.91 3.10 22.21
C ALA A 389 10.57 4.46 22.47
N VAL A 390 11.30 5.01 21.49
CA VAL A 390 11.97 6.30 21.60
C VAL A 390 10.95 7.44 21.72
N PRO A 391 11.14 8.40 22.64
CA PRO A 391 10.24 9.55 22.79
C PRO A 391 10.05 10.30 21.47
N GLY A 392 8.80 10.61 21.12
CA GLY A 392 8.44 11.32 19.88
C GLY A 392 8.28 10.41 18.65
N ALA A 393 8.97 9.27 18.57
CA ALA A 393 8.87 8.35 17.42
C ALA A 393 7.44 7.85 17.20
N ARG A 394 6.70 7.51 18.27
CA ARG A 394 5.28 7.07 18.19
C ARG A 394 4.32 8.08 17.55
N ARG A 395 4.70 9.36 17.52
CA ARG A 395 3.86 10.41 16.91
C ARG A 395 4.00 10.42 15.38
N ILE A 396 5.12 9.89 14.90
CA ILE A 396 5.53 9.87 13.50
C ILE A 396 5.34 8.46 12.89
N LEU A 397 5.75 7.41 13.62
CA LEU A 397 5.83 6.01 13.17
C LEU A 397 4.81 5.05 13.82
#